data_AF-X1JUW5-F1
#
_entry.id   AF-X1JUW5-F1
#
_cell.length_a   1.000
_cell.length_b   1.000
_cell.length_c   1.000
_cell.angle_alpha   90.00
_cell.angle_beta   90.00
_cell.angle_gamma   90.00
#
_symmetry.space_group_name_H-M   'P 1'
#
loop_
_entity.id
_entity.type
_entity.pdbx_description
1 polymer ?
#
loop_
_entity_poly.entity_id
_entity_poly.type
_entity_poly.pdbx_seq_one_letter_code
_entity_poly.pdbx_strand_id
1 'polypeptide(L)'
;RGEGGAEDRLAAASELQKRLIAIIKGEPPFDIFVRWKPIKNQSIGWEPDINDGVRINIRPFMAPDMPDGSRKGADIPGGRKGAGILRWKPNIKWNKDRGKEPSRPKKQYPWFWKDGEFTGDRVNDIHLANEEKRQA
;
A
#
# COMPACT_ATOMS: atom_id res chain seq x y z
N ARG A 1 22.97 7.42 -19.57
CA ARG A 1 22.51 7.91 -18.24
C ARG A 1 22.89 9.38 -18.21
N GLY A 2 21.95 10.29 -18.45
CA GLY A 2 22.21 11.71 -18.15
C GLY A 2 22.23 11.82 -16.64
N GLU A 3 23.36 12.16 -16.04
CA GLU A 3 23.37 12.46 -14.62
C GLU A 3 22.61 13.78 -14.43
N GLY A 4 21.47 13.71 -13.73
CA GLY A 4 20.77 14.90 -13.30
C GLY A 4 21.69 15.79 -12.46
N GLY A 5 21.48 17.09 -12.55
CA GLY A 5 22.27 18.09 -11.82
C GLY A 5 22.05 18.00 -10.30
N ALA A 6 22.71 18.88 -9.55
CA ALA A 6 22.54 18.94 -8.09
C ALA A 6 21.07 19.13 -7.67
N GLU A 7 20.32 19.94 -8.43
CA GLU A 7 18.89 20.21 -8.21
C GLU A 7 18.04 18.95 -8.38
N ASP A 8 18.29 18.14 -9.41
CA ASP A 8 17.57 16.88 -9.63
C ASP A 8 17.78 15.89 -8.47
N ARG A 9 19.03 15.83 -7.97
CA ARG A 9 19.37 14.98 -6.81
C ARG A 9 18.67 15.46 -5.55
N LEU A 10 18.59 16.77 -5.33
CA LEU A 10 17.89 17.35 -4.18
C LEU A 10 16.38 17.11 -4.25
N ALA A 11 15.77 17.28 -5.43
CA ALA A 11 14.35 17.00 -5.65
C ALA A 11 14.04 15.52 -5.39
N ALA A 12 14.88 14.61 -5.90
CA ALA A 12 14.75 13.18 -5.65
C ALA A 12 14.86 12.81 -4.17
N ALA A 13 15.83 13.39 -3.45
CA ALA A 13 16.03 13.15 -2.02
C ALA A 13 14.86 13.68 -1.17
N SER A 14 14.38 14.88 -1.47
CA SER A 14 13.24 15.50 -0.77
C SER A 14 11.96 14.67 -0.94
N GLU A 15 11.70 14.21 -2.17
CA GLU A 15 10.53 13.37 -2.46
C GLU A 15 10.64 11.98 -1.81
N LEU A 16 11.83 11.38 -1.81
CA LEU A 16 12.09 10.12 -1.10
C LEU A 16 11.79 10.26 0.40
N GLN A 17 12.32 11.31 1.03
CA GLN A 17 12.11 11.57 2.46
C GLN A 17 10.63 11.73 2.78
N LYS A 18 9.91 12.55 2.00
CA LYS A 18 8.47 12.78 2.17
C LYS A 18 7.68 11.47 2.14
N ARG A 19 7.99 10.58 1.19
CA ARG A 19 7.30 9.29 1.08
C ARG A 19 7.64 8.32 2.19
N LEU A 20 8.91 8.25 2.59
CA LEU A 20 9.30 7.40 3.73
C LEU A 20 8.57 7.83 5.01
N ILE A 21 8.42 9.13 5.24
CA ILE A 21 7.62 9.66 6.36
C ILE A 21 6.15 9.23 6.23
N ALA A 22 5.56 9.35 5.04
CA ALA A 22 4.17 8.97 4.79
C ALA A 22 3.94 7.45 5.01
N ILE A 23 4.88 6.60 4.58
CA ILE A 23 4.87 5.15 4.83
C ILE A 23 4.92 4.85 6.34
N ILE A 24 5.84 5.50 7.07
CA ILE A 24 5.96 5.31 8.53
C ILE A 24 4.66 5.72 9.23
N LYS A 25 4.03 6.81 8.80
CA LYS A 25 2.77 7.31 9.35
C LYS A 25 1.55 6.50 8.90
N GLY A 26 1.68 5.65 7.88
CA GLY A 26 0.56 4.93 7.27
C GLY A 26 -0.47 5.89 6.70
N GLU A 27 -0.03 7.00 6.11
CA GLU A 27 -0.92 7.94 5.42
C GLU A 27 -1.46 7.26 4.14
N PRO A 28 -2.77 7.27 3.85
CA PRO A 28 -3.28 6.70 2.61
C PRO A 28 -2.59 7.33 1.38
N PRO A 29 -2.09 6.56 0.40
CA PRO A 29 -2.24 5.10 0.24
C PRO A 29 -1.00 4.27 0.67
N PHE A 30 -0.15 4.84 1.52
CA PHE A 30 1.13 4.30 1.98
C PHE A 30 1.04 3.42 3.23
N ASP A 31 -0.16 2.99 3.63
CA ASP A 31 -0.32 1.99 4.68
C ASP A 31 -0.22 0.55 4.15
N ILE A 32 0.09 -0.37 5.07
CA ILE A 32 -0.03 -1.80 4.81
C ILE A 32 -1.44 -2.24 5.20
N PHE A 33 -2.19 -2.75 4.23
CA PHE A 33 -3.51 -3.33 4.45
C PHE A 33 -3.52 -4.81 4.04
N VAL A 34 -3.91 -5.65 4.99
CA VAL A 34 -3.98 -7.11 4.83
C VAL A 34 -5.43 -7.55 5.02
N ARG A 35 -6.12 -7.75 3.91
CA ARG A 35 -7.56 -8.04 3.88
C ARG A 35 -8.01 -9.21 4.77
N TRP A 36 -7.18 -10.25 4.93
CA TRP A 36 -7.52 -11.43 5.73
C TRP A 36 -7.15 -11.30 7.21
N LYS A 37 -6.66 -10.15 7.68
CA LYS A 37 -6.36 -9.91 9.09
C LYS A 37 -7.40 -8.98 9.72
N PRO A 38 -7.78 -9.20 10.99
CA PRO A 38 -8.63 -8.26 11.70
C PRO A 38 -7.89 -6.92 11.89
N ILE A 39 -8.62 -5.82 12.11
CA ILE A 39 -8.05 -4.47 12.28
C ILE A 39 -6.89 -4.45 13.28
N LYS A 40 -7.06 -5.08 14.45
CA LYS A 40 -6.06 -5.16 15.52
C LYS A 40 -4.75 -5.88 15.17
N ASN A 41 -4.74 -6.71 14.12
CA ASN A 41 -3.55 -7.44 13.68
C ASN A 41 -2.95 -6.83 12.40
N GLN A 42 -3.50 -5.71 11.93
CA GLN A 42 -2.94 -5.01 10.78
C GLN A 42 -1.55 -4.45 11.14
N SER A 43 -0.61 -4.58 10.21
CA SER A 43 0.73 -4.01 10.37
C SER A 43 0.66 -2.48 10.48
N ILE A 44 1.47 -1.91 11.35
CA ILE A 44 1.54 -0.47 11.63
C ILE A 44 2.92 0.03 11.24
N GLY A 45 2.98 1.12 10.47
CA GLY A 45 4.25 1.73 10.04
C GLY A 45 5.20 0.73 9.38
N TRP A 46 6.42 0.60 9.93
CA TRP A 46 7.47 -0.27 9.40
C TRP A 46 7.69 -1.57 10.19
N GLU A 47 6.59 -2.13 10.69
CA GLU A 47 6.58 -3.45 11.34
C GLU A 47 5.69 -4.42 10.54
N PRO A 48 6.09 -4.82 9.31
CA PRO A 48 5.32 -5.76 8.52
C PRO A 48 5.43 -7.18 9.08
N ASP A 49 4.33 -7.94 9.02
CA ASP A 49 4.39 -9.39 9.15
C ASP A 49 4.92 -10.01 7.85
N ILE A 50 6.06 -10.68 7.95
CA ILE A 50 6.71 -11.33 6.81
C ILE A 50 5.81 -12.40 6.15
N ASN A 51 4.89 -12.99 6.91
CA ASN A 51 3.99 -14.04 6.42
C ASN A 51 2.85 -13.51 5.53
N ASP A 52 2.64 -12.19 5.48
CA ASP A 52 1.63 -11.59 4.59
C ASP A 52 2.07 -11.59 3.11
N GLY A 53 3.36 -11.90 2.87
CA GLY A 53 3.93 -12.04 1.56
C GLY A 53 4.37 -10.72 0.92
N VAL A 54 5.26 -10.84 -0.06
CA VAL A 54 5.96 -9.71 -0.68
C VAL A 54 4.98 -8.69 -1.27
N ARG A 55 3.93 -9.13 -1.98
CA ARG A 55 2.98 -8.24 -2.66
C ARG A 55 2.33 -7.23 -1.71
N ILE A 56 2.00 -7.64 -0.49
CA ILE A 56 1.37 -6.75 0.50
C ILE A 56 2.41 -5.84 1.12
N ASN A 57 3.53 -6.41 1.57
CA ASN A 57 4.56 -5.67 2.30
C ASN A 57 5.27 -4.60 1.47
N ILE A 58 5.37 -4.77 0.15
CA ILE A 58 6.02 -3.76 -0.70
C ILE A 58 5.07 -2.69 -1.23
N ARG A 59 3.75 -2.85 -1.05
CA ARG A 59 2.75 -1.94 -1.64
C ARG A 59 2.99 -0.46 -1.29
N PRO A 60 3.32 -0.09 -0.03
CA PRO A 60 3.62 1.30 0.30
C PRO A 60 4.78 1.92 -0.49
N PHE A 61 5.73 1.10 -0.97
CA PHE A 61 6.95 1.54 -1.62
C PHE A 61 6.77 1.82 -3.12
N MET A 62 5.76 1.22 -3.73
CA MET A 62 5.59 1.29 -5.18
C MET A 62 4.86 2.55 -5.65
N ALA A 63 4.45 3.43 -4.72
CA ALA A 63 3.45 4.48 -4.95
C ALA A 63 2.10 3.85 -5.37
N PRO A 64 0.96 4.56 -5.34
CA PRO A 64 -0.31 3.96 -5.73
C PRO A 64 -0.31 3.69 -7.24
N ASP A 65 0.16 2.51 -7.64
CA ASP A 65 -0.49 1.76 -8.72
C ASP A 65 -1.94 1.62 -8.23
N MET A 66 -2.82 2.52 -8.69
CA MET A 66 -4.25 2.36 -8.47
C MET A 66 -4.63 0.94 -8.97
N PRO A 67 -5.61 0.26 -8.35
CA PRO A 67 -5.99 -1.09 -8.75
C PRO A 67 -6.35 -1.25 -10.24
N ASP A 68 -6.66 -0.13 -10.92
CA ASP A 68 -6.94 -0.05 -12.35
C ASP A 68 -5.69 0.06 -13.24
N GLY A 69 -4.48 0.04 -12.65
CA GLY A 69 -3.21 0.16 -13.36
C GLY A 69 -2.89 1.59 -13.82
N SER A 70 -3.71 2.58 -13.46
CA SER A 70 -3.45 3.98 -13.76
C SER A 70 -2.37 4.53 -12.85
N ARG A 71 -1.29 5.02 -13.48
CA ARG A 71 -0.21 5.74 -12.78
C ARG A 71 -0.72 7.15 -12.48
N LYS A 72 -1.38 7.36 -11.34
CA LYS A 72 -1.81 8.71 -10.96
C LYS A 72 -0.72 9.55 -10.31
N GLY A 73 0.46 9.00 -10.08
CA GLY A 73 1.63 9.82 -9.87
C GLY A 73 2.80 9.06 -9.28
N ALA A 74 3.87 9.81 -9.12
CA ALA A 74 4.82 9.59 -8.05
C ALA A 74 5.79 8.42 -8.29
N ASP A 75 6.58 8.47 -9.36
CA ASP A 75 7.96 7.99 -9.25
C ASP A 75 8.80 9.09 -8.60
N ILE A 76 9.91 8.74 -7.96
CA ILE A 76 10.88 9.76 -7.53
C ILE A 76 11.44 10.44 -8.79
N PRO A 77 11.69 11.77 -8.80
CA PRO A 77 12.44 12.42 -9.87
C PRO A 77 13.72 11.65 -10.26
N GLY A 78 13.91 11.38 -11.55
CA GLY A 78 15.03 10.55 -12.04
C GLY A 78 14.93 9.05 -11.73
N GLY A 79 13.85 8.62 -11.08
CA GLY A 79 13.52 7.23 -10.79
C GLY A 79 12.98 6.47 -12.01
N ARG A 80 12.85 5.15 -11.87
CA ARG A 80 12.31 4.30 -12.94
C ARG A 80 10.79 4.33 -12.92
N LYS A 81 10.20 4.33 -14.11
CA LYS A 81 8.74 4.39 -14.29
C LYS A 81 8.00 3.25 -13.57
N GLY A 82 7.10 3.60 -12.66
CA GLY A 82 6.28 2.68 -11.87
C GLY A 82 7.06 1.89 -10.82
N ALA A 83 8.22 2.37 -10.38
CA ALA A 83 8.98 1.77 -9.29
C ALA A 83 8.68 2.47 -7.94
N GLY A 84 8.00 3.61 -7.95
CA GLY A 84 7.73 4.39 -6.74
C GLY A 84 9.03 4.89 -6.13
N ILE A 85 9.35 4.41 -4.92
CA ILE A 85 10.62 4.68 -4.25
C ILE A 85 11.66 3.57 -4.42
N LEU A 86 11.31 2.47 -5.08
CA LEU A 86 12.24 1.38 -5.34
C LEU A 86 13.19 1.72 -6.49
N ARG A 87 14.39 1.11 -6.44
CA ARG A 87 15.37 1.24 -7.53
C ARG A 87 14.89 0.61 -8.85
N TRP A 88 14.05 -0.41 -8.77
CA TRP A 88 13.50 -1.16 -9.90
C TRP A 88 12.05 -1.57 -9.63
N LYS A 89 11.23 -1.53 -10.68
CA LYS A 89 9.86 -2.03 -10.63
C LYS A 89 9.87 -3.57 -10.53
N PRO A 90 9.34 -4.16 -9.45
CA PRO A 90 9.14 -5.59 -9.38
C PRO A 90 8.01 -6.03 -10.32
N ASN A 91 8.10 -7.26 -10.82
CA ASN A 91 7.09 -7.82 -11.72
C ASN A 91 5.94 -8.46 -10.91
N ILE A 92 5.00 -7.63 -10.47
CA ILE A 92 3.84 -8.06 -9.66
C ILE A 92 2.55 -7.75 -10.40
N LYS A 93 1.63 -8.71 -10.38
CA LYS A 93 0.27 -8.54 -10.89
C LYS A 93 -0.61 -7.97 -9.77
N TRP A 94 -1.15 -6.77 -10.02
CA TRP A 94 -1.99 -6.04 -9.06
C TRP A 94 -3.49 -6.29 -9.22
N ASN A 95 -3.89 -7.22 -10.09
CA ASN A 95 -5.28 -7.55 -10.33
C ASN A 95 -6.01 -8.06 -9.07
N LYS A 96 -7.33 -7.93 -9.06
CA LYS A 96 -8.19 -8.48 -8.00
C LYS A 96 -7.93 -9.98 -7.86
N ASP A 97 -7.79 -10.43 -6.60
CA ASP A 97 -7.63 -11.85 -6.31
C ASP A 97 -8.93 -12.59 -6.65
N ARG A 98 -8.81 -13.78 -7.24
CA ARG A 98 -9.97 -14.63 -7.58
C ARG A 98 -10.63 -15.17 -6.32
N GLY A 99 -11.94 -15.39 -6.33
CA GLY A 99 -12.69 -16.05 -5.25
C GLY A 99 -13.28 -15.10 -4.22
N LYS A 100 -13.84 -15.69 -3.15
CA LYS A 100 -14.44 -14.97 -2.02
C LYS A 100 -13.72 -15.31 -0.71
N GLU A 101 -13.89 -14.45 0.28
CA GLU A 101 -13.45 -14.68 1.65
C GLU A 101 -14.54 -15.41 2.43
N PRO A 102 -14.18 -16.20 3.45
CA PRO A 102 -15.16 -16.80 4.35
C PRO A 102 -15.86 -15.72 5.17
N SER A 103 -17.05 -16.03 5.69
CA SER A 103 -17.78 -15.11 6.58
C SER A 103 -16.96 -14.80 7.83
N ARG A 104 -16.88 -13.52 8.20
CA ARG A 104 -16.11 -13.02 9.36
C ARG A 104 -16.83 -11.88 10.05
N PRO A 105 -16.57 -11.62 11.35
CA PRO A 105 -17.25 -10.57 12.10
C PRO A 105 -17.10 -9.18 11.45
N LYS A 106 -18.23 -8.52 11.16
CA LYS A 106 -18.27 -7.18 10.54
C LYS A 106 -17.41 -6.14 11.25
N LYS A 107 -17.39 -6.16 12.59
CA LYS A 107 -16.62 -5.21 13.40
C LYS A 107 -15.10 -5.28 13.14
N GLN A 108 -14.57 -6.48 12.88
CA GLN A 108 -13.12 -6.67 12.65
C GLN A 108 -12.75 -6.73 11.17
N TYR A 109 -13.72 -6.93 10.28
CA TYR A 109 -13.54 -7.06 8.83
C TYR A 109 -14.61 -6.28 8.06
N PRO A 110 -14.77 -4.96 8.30
CA PRO A 110 -15.86 -4.18 7.71
C PRO A 110 -15.88 -4.23 6.18
N TRP A 111 -14.71 -4.43 5.56
CA TRP A 111 -14.54 -4.51 4.11
C TRP A 111 -15.12 -5.74 3.42
N PHE A 112 -15.57 -6.75 4.17
CA PHE A 112 -16.34 -7.87 3.60
C PHE A 112 -17.84 -7.65 3.61
N TRP A 113 -18.29 -6.49 4.08
CA TRP A 113 -19.70 -6.19 4.30
C TRP A 113 -20.09 -4.95 3.51
N LYS A 114 -21.24 -5.01 2.84
CA LYS A 114 -21.84 -3.89 2.12
C LYS A 114 -23.32 -3.85 2.47
N ASP A 115 -23.81 -2.69 2.90
CA ASP A 115 -25.23 -2.47 3.24
C ASP A 115 -25.81 -3.47 4.28
N GLY A 116 -24.95 -4.01 5.15
CA GLY A 116 -25.34 -5.00 6.16
C GLY A 116 -25.20 -6.46 5.72
N GLU A 117 -24.95 -6.70 4.44
CA GLU A 117 -24.78 -8.04 3.88
C GLU A 117 -23.32 -8.41 3.69
N PHE A 118 -23.00 -9.69 3.90
CA PHE A 118 -21.67 -10.23 3.66
C PHE A 118 -21.45 -10.46 2.16
N THR A 119 -20.54 -9.71 1.54
CA THR A 119 -20.18 -9.89 0.12
C THR A 119 -19.04 -10.88 -0.06
N GLY A 120 -18.12 -10.92 0.92
CA GLY A 120 -16.89 -11.71 0.88
C GLY A 120 -15.94 -11.28 -0.23
N ASP A 121 -16.06 -10.04 -0.71
CA ASP A 121 -15.24 -9.54 -1.81
C ASP A 121 -13.77 -9.44 -1.43
N ARG A 122 -12.89 -9.87 -2.34
CA ARG A 122 -11.44 -9.72 -2.21
C ARG A 122 -11.00 -8.30 -2.58
N VAL A 123 -11.40 -7.32 -1.77
CA VAL A 123 -11.04 -5.91 -1.91
C VAL A 123 -9.64 -5.62 -1.38
N ASN A 124 -8.78 -5.09 -2.25
CA ASN A 124 -7.39 -4.78 -1.91
C ASN A 124 -7.15 -3.26 -1.82
N ASP A 125 -8.11 -2.43 -2.21
CA ASP A 125 -7.96 -0.97 -2.24
C ASP A 125 -8.66 -0.33 -1.05
N ILE A 126 -8.11 -0.64 0.12
CA ILE A 126 -8.59 -0.16 1.40
C ILE A 126 -7.36 0.28 2.17
N HIS A 127 -7.53 1.40 2.87
CA HIS A 127 -6.49 2.04 3.64
C HIS A 127 -7.00 2.18 5.06
N LEU A 128 -6.17 1.78 6.02
CA LEU A 128 -6.44 1.93 7.44
C LEU A 128 -5.30 2.78 8.03
N ALA A 129 -5.66 3.93 8.59
CA ALA A 129 -4.69 4.78 9.27
C ALA A 129 -4.09 4.03 10.46
N ASN A 130 -2.82 4.33 10.76
CA ASN A 130 -2.14 3.73 11.90
C ASN A 130 -2.89 3.95 13.23
N GLU A 131 -3.60 5.08 13.38
CA GLU A 131 -4.42 5.36 14.55
C GLU A 131 -5.62 4.41 14.67
N GLU A 132 -6.34 4.16 13.57
CA GLU A 132 -7.47 3.22 13.55
C GLU A 132 -7.02 1.80 13.94
N LYS A 133 -5.83 1.39 13.48
CA LYS A 133 -5.24 0.09 13.82
C LYS A 133 -4.90 -0.02 15.31
N ARG A 134 -4.43 1.07 15.93
CA ARG A 134 -4.07 1.11 17.37
C ARG A 134 -5.29 1.11 18.29
N GLN A 135 -6.41 1.65 17.84
CA GLN A 135 -7.65 1.76 18.63
C GLN A 135 -8.51 0.49 18.61
N ALA A 136 -8.13 -0.52 17.82
CA ALA A 136 -8.95 -1.69 17.50
C ALA A 136 -8.80 -2.92 18.41
#